data_AF-A0A6A4NSH6-F1
#
_entry.id   AF-A0A6A4NSH6-F1
#
_cell.length_a   1.000
_cell.length_b   1.000
_cell.length_c   1.000
_cell.angle_alpha   90.00
_cell.angle_beta   90.00
_cell.angle_gamma   90.00
#
_symmetry.space_group_name_H-M   'P 1'
#
loop_
_entity.id
_entity.type
_entity.pdbx_description
1 polymer ?
#
loop_
_entity_poly.entity_id
_entity_poly.type
_entity_poly.pdbx_seq_one_letter_code
_entity_poly.pdbx_strand_id
1 'polypeptide(L)'
;MGIISRKIFPACGNMCVCCPALRSRSRQPVKRYRKLIAEIFPKSPDELPNERKIVKLCDYAARNHFRIPKIAKILEERCYKELRSEHIKLVKIVTESFNKLLSICKRQIAYFAVDVLNVIWELLCYSKDDSIPMLGCQTLTQFIYCQVDATYTHNIEKLVRKVCKLAREHGETHEKCCLRASSLQCLSAMVWFMAEFSHIFVDFDEVSY
;
A
#
# COMPACT_ATOMS: atom_id res chain seq x y z
N MET A 1 -30.20 -23.11 -51.82
CA MET A 1 -29.04 -22.21 -51.65
C MET A 1 -29.54 -20.89 -51.10
N GLY A 2 -29.00 -20.43 -49.97
CA GLY A 2 -29.29 -19.10 -49.40
C GLY A 2 -28.03 -18.58 -48.73
N ILE A 3 -27.38 -17.60 -49.37
CA ILE A 3 -26.13 -16.99 -48.93
C ILE A 3 -26.45 -16.01 -47.81
N ILE A 4 -26.07 -16.31 -46.57
CA ILE A 4 -26.11 -15.33 -45.48
C ILE A 4 -24.80 -14.54 -45.51
N SER A 5 -24.92 -13.28 -45.91
CA SER A 5 -23.85 -12.30 -46.01
C SER A 5 -23.20 -12.02 -44.65
N ARG A 6 -21.89 -12.28 -44.54
CA ARG A 6 -21.05 -11.85 -43.41
C ARG A 6 -20.69 -10.38 -43.58
N LYS A 7 -21.56 -9.45 -43.18
CA LYS A 7 -21.20 -8.03 -42.91
C LYS A 7 -22.44 -7.23 -42.47
N ILE A 8 -22.87 -7.38 -41.23
CA ILE A 8 -23.58 -6.30 -40.52
C ILE A 8 -23.09 -6.32 -39.07
N PHE A 9 -22.11 -5.48 -38.76
CA PHE A 9 -21.81 -5.07 -37.39
C PHE A 9 -22.89 -4.06 -36.97
N PRO A 10 -23.66 -4.28 -35.90
CA PRO A 10 -24.46 -3.21 -35.33
C PRO A 10 -23.54 -2.36 -34.46
N ALA A 11 -23.29 -1.13 -34.91
CA ALA A 11 -22.79 -0.04 -34.10
C ALA A 11 -23.87 0.33 -33.06
N CYS A 12 -23.89 -0.35 -31.91
CA CYS A 12 -24.69 0.03 -30.75
C CYS A 12 -23.88 -0.24 -29.48
N GLY A 13 -22.89 0.63 -29.23
CA GLY A 13 -22.07 0.62 -28.03
C GLY A 13 -22.75 1.17 -26.77
N ASN A 14 -24.04 1.55 -26.82
CA ASN A 14 -24.74 2.10 -25.67
C ASN A 14 -26.22 1.70 -25.64
N MET A 15 -26.66 1.34 -24.43
CA MET A 15 -28.04 1.17 -23.97
C MET A 15 -28.82 -0.07 -24.43
N CYS A 16 -28.61 -1.17 -23.72
CA CYS A 16 -29.74 -2.03 -23.35
C CYS A 16 -29.73 -2.19 -21.82
N VAL A 17 -30.68 -1.54 -21.14
CA VAL A 17 -30.85 -1.61 -19.67
C VAL A 17 -31.53 -2.92 -19.25
N CYS A 18 -32.23 -3.59 -20.19
CA CYS A 18 -33.03 -4.77 -19.91
C CYS A 18 -32.26 -6.10 -19.99
N CYS A 19 -31.00 -6.10 -20.46
CA CYS A 19 -30.19 -7.31 -20.63
C CYS A 19 -28.77 -7.16 -20.04
N PRO A 20 -28.59 -7.28 -18.71
CA PRO A 20 -27.28 -7.14 -18.05
C PRO A 20 -26.19 -8.10 -18.59
N ALA A 21 -26.59 -9.26 -19.13
CA ALA A 21 -25.70 -10.28 -19.71
C ALA A 21 -25.05 -9.89 -21.06
N LEU A 22 -25.50 -8.80 -21.70
CA LEU A 22 -24.99 -8.31 -22.98
C LEU A 22 -24.07 -7.09 -22.83
N ARG A 23 -23.85 -6.57 -21.62
CA ARG A 23 -22.82 -5.54 -21.41
C ARG A 23 -21.44 -6.13 -21.68
N SER A 24 -20.64 -5.45 -22.49
CA SER A 24 -19.22 -5.78 -22.73
C SER A 24 -18.40 -5.91 -21.44
N ARG A 25 -18.83 -5.26 -20.35
CA ARG A 25 -18.26 -5.40 -19.00
C ARG A 25 -18.64 -6.70 -18.26
N SER A 26 -19.80 -7.32 -18.51
CA SER A 26 -20.26 -8.48 -17.73
C SER A 26 -19.68 -9.81 -18.19
N ARG A 27 -19.03 -9.86 -19.37
CA ARG A 27 -18.43 -11.07 -19.95
C ARG A 27 -16.93 -11.23 -19.71
N GLN A 28 -16.28 -10.33 -18.99
CA GLN A 28 -14.87 -10.51 -18.63
C GLN A 28 -14.75 -11.18 -17.26
N PRO A 29 -14.12 -12.37 -17.16
CA PRO A 29 -13.82 -12.97 -15.87
C PRO A 29 -13.06 -11.96 -15.00
N VAL A 30 -13.56 -11.68 -13.79
CA VAL A 30 -12.81 -10.87 -12.83
C VAL A 30 -11.49 -11.62 -12.58
N LYS A 31 -10.38 -11.03 -13.03
CA LYS A 31 -9.05 -11.63 -12.84
C LYS A 31 -8.88 -11.97 -11.36
N ARG A 32 -8.43 -13.19 -11.05
CA ARG A 32 -8.39 -13.77 -9.69
C ARG A 32 -7.87 -12.80 -8.62
N TYR A 33 -6.80 -12.06 -8.91
CA TYR A 33 -6.24 -11.06 -7.99
C TYR A 33 -7.24 -9.95 -7.61
N ARG A 34 -8.09 -9.49 -8.55
CA ARG A 34 -9.11 -8.47 -8.25
C ARG A 34 -10.17 -9.00 -7.29
N LYS A 35 -10.55 -10.27 -7.42
CA LYS A 35 -11.45 -10.93 -6.48
C LYS A 35 -10.82 -11.03 -5.09
N LEU A 36 -9.55 -11.44 -5.01
CA LEU A 36 -8.82 -11.52 -3.74
C LEU A 36 -8.67 -10.14 -3.08
N ILE A 37 -8.36 -9.09 -3.84
CA ILE A 37 -8.33 -7.71 -3.32
C ILE A 37 -9.72 -7.30 -2.81
N ALA A 38 -10.80 -7.58 -3.54
CA ALA A 38 -12.14 -7.25 -3.07
C ALA A 38 -12.52 -8.00 -1.78
N GLU A 39 -11.98 -9.21 -1.57
CA GLU A 39 -12.24 -10.01 -0.38
C GLU A 39 -11.62 -9.42 0.90
N ILE A 40 -10.47 -8.72 0.82
CA ILE A 40 -9.78 -8.20 2.03
C ILE A 40 -10.54 -7.07 2.71
N PHE A 41 -11.42 -6.37 1.98
CA PHE A 41 -12.22 -5.27 2.51
C PHE A 41 -13.56 -5.77 3.06
N PRO A 42 -14.02 -5.24 4.19
CA PRO A 42 -15.30 -5.60 4.77
C PRO A 42 -16.45 -5.19 3.84
N LYS A 43 -17.50 -6.02 3.80
CA LYS A 43 -18.72 -5.75 3.01
C LYS A 43 -19.78 -5.01 3.81
N SER A 44 -19.69 -5.04 5.14
CA SER A 44 -20.55 -4.30 6.07
C SER A 44 -19.71 -3.53 7.08
N PRO A 45 -20.24 -2.47 7.71
CA PRO A 45 -19.52 -1.65 8.69
C PRO A 45 -19.02 -2.43 9.92
N ASP A 46 -19.73 -3.50 10.28
CA ASP A 46 -19.45 -4.33 11.46
C ASP A 46 -18.50 -5.51 11.18
N GLU A 47 -18.21 -5.81 9.89
CA GLU A 47 -17.27 -6.88 9.55
C GLU A 47 -15.84 -6.45 9.90
N LEU A 48 -15.20 -7.21 10.78
CA LEU A 48 -13.81 -6.96 11.17
C LEU A 48 -12.85 -7.27 10.01
N PRO A 49 -11.73 -6.51 9.91
CA PRO A 49 -10.62 -6.86 9.03
C PRO A 49 -10.20 -8.32 9.19
N ASN A 50 -10.12 -9.06 8.09
CA ASN A 50 -9.81 -10.48 8.12
C ASN A 50 -8.39 -10.73 7.62
N GLU A 51 -7.47 -10.91 8.57
CA GLU A 51 -6.04 -11.17 8.29
C GLU A 51 -5.84 -12.38 7.37
N ARG A 52 -6.66 -13.44 7.49
CA ARG A 52 -6.56 -14.63 6.63
C ARG A 52 -6.79 -14.29 5.16
N LYS A 53 -7.65 -13.31 4.86
CA LYS A 53 -7.91 -12.86 3.48
C LYS A 53 -6.72 -12.07 2.93
N ILE A 54 -6.05 -11.26 3.77
CA ILE A 54 -4.82 -10.55 3.42
C ILE A 54 -3.69 -11.54 3.12
N VAL A 55 -3.48 -12.53 4.00
CA VAL A 55 -2.48 -13.59 3.80
C VAL A 55 -2.74 -14.33 2.49
N LYS A 56 -3.99 -14.73 2.22
CA LYS A 56 -4.38 -15.39 0.96
C LYS A 56 -4.07 -14.57 -0.29
N LEU A 57 -4.23 -13.24 -0.24
CA LEU A 57 -3.84 -12.34 -1.34
C LEU A 57 -2.32 -12.35 -1.54
N CYS A 58 -1.56 -12.28 -0.45
CA CYS A 58 -0.10 -12.24 -0.48
C CYS A 58 0.51 -13.57 -0.93
N ASP A 59 -0.02 -14.71 -0.46
CA ASP A 59 0.38 -16.06 -0.93
C ASP A 59 0.11 -16.24 -2.42
N TYR A 60 -1.02 -15.72 -2.91
CA TYR A 60 -1.29 -15.70 -4.33
C TYR A 60 -0.26 -14.85 -5.09
N ALA A 61 0.10 -13.67 -4.57
CA ALA A 61 1.07 -12.78 -5.17
C ALA A 61 2.47 -13.41 -5.24
N ALA A 62 2.90 -14.09 -4.16
CA ALA A 62 4.15 -14.84 -4.09
C ALA A 62 4.22 -16.02 -5.08
N ARG A 63 3.07 -16.59 -5.48
CA ARG A 63 3.03 -17.64 -6.52
C ARG A 63 2.88 -17.06 -7.94
N ASN A 64 2.62 -15.76 -8.08
CA ASN A 64 2.28 -15.10 -9.33
C ASN A 64 2.95 -13.73 -9.45
N HIS A 65 4.29 -13.68 -9.43
CA HIS A 65 5.07 -12.45 -9.30
C HIS A 65 4.69 -11.35 -10.32
N PHE A 66 4.38 -11.70 -11.57
CA PHE A 66 3.93 -10.75 -12.60
C PHE A 66 2.59 -10.03 -12.29
N ARG A 67 1.89 -10.46 -11.23
CA ARG A 67 0.67 -9.80 -10.73
C ARG A 67 0.97 -8.82 -9.60
N ILE A 68 2.12 -8.92 -8.93
CA ILE A 68 2.51 -8.05 -7.81
C ILE A 68 2.38 -6.56 -8.18
N PRO A 69 2.94 -6.05 -9.31
CA PRO A 69 2.82 -4.63 -9.63
C PRO A 69 1.36 -4.17 -9.75
N LYS A 70 0.48 -5.01 -10.31
CA LYS A 70 -0.95 -4.69 -10.44
C LYS A 70 -1.70 -4.76 -9.13
N ILE A 71 -1.28 -5.61 -8.21
CA ILE A 71 -1.87 -5.71 -6.86
C ILE A 71 -1.46 -4.47 -6.06
N ALA A 72 -0.17 -4.18 -6.01
CA ALA A 72 0.40 -3.04 -5.31
C ALA A 72 -0.21 -1.72 -5.79
N LYS A 73 -0.29 -1.52 -7.11
CA LYS A 73 -0.89 -0.31 -7.67
C LYS A 73 -2.34 -0.07 -7.25
N ILE A 74 -3.15 -1.14 -7.22
CA ILE A 74 -4.55 -1.05 -6.78
C ILE A 74 -4.63 -0.72 -5.28
N LEU A 75 -3.74 -1.30 -4.47
CA LEU A 75 -3.68 -1.00 -3.04
C LEU A 75 -3.24 0.45 -2.79
N GLU A 76 -2.22 0.95 -3.50
CA GLU A 76 -1.78 2.35 -3.46
C GLU A 76 -2.93 3.31 -3.81
N GLU A 77 -3.57 3.11 -4.97
CA GLU A 77 -4.72 3.93 -5.40
C GLU A 77 -5.86 3.90 -4.38
N ARG A 78 -6.07 2.74 -3.74
CA ARG A 78 -7.07 2.59 -2.69
C ARG A 78 -6.68 3.38 -1.44
N CYS A 79 -5.42 3.34 -1.01
CA CYS A 79 -4.94 4.13 0.12
C CYS A 79 -5.27 5.62 -0.06
N TYR A 80 -4.94 6.18 -1.21
CA TYR A 80 -5.19 7.59 -1.51
C TYR A 80 -6.67 7.94 -1.45
N LYS A 81 -7.52 7.06 -1.98
CA LYS A 81 -8.97 7.26 -1.93
C LYS A 81 -9.48 7.27 -0.47
N GLU A 82 -9.09 6.28 0.31
CA GLU A 82 -9.60 6.10 1.68
C GLU A 82 -9.05 7.14 2.65
N LEU A 83 -7.82 7.65 2.45
CA LEU A 83 -7.28 8.80 3.20
C LEU A 83 -8.09 10.07 2.96
N ARG A 84 -8.45 10.36 1.69
CA ARG A 84 -9.29 11.53 1.35
C ARG A 84 -10.70 11.44 1.92
N SER A 85 -11.24 10.22 2.01
CA SER A 85 -12.55 9.95 2.59
C SER A 85 -12.51 9.70 4.10
N GLU A 86 -11.34 9.81 4.74
CA GLU A 86 -11.16 9.61 6.19
C GLU A 86 -11.63 8.23 6.68
N HIS A 87 -11.58 7.22 5.81
CA HIS A 87 -11.94 5.85 6.16
C HIS A 87 -10.75 5.12 6.80
N ILE A 88 -10.36 5.56 8.00
CA ILE A 88 -9.18 5.11 8.74
C ILE A 88 -9.08 3.58 8.87
N LYS A 89 -10.21 2.91 9.12
CA LYS A 89 -10.28 1.43 9.17
C LYS A 89 -9.83 0.78 7.86
N LEU A 90 -10.20 1.34 6.71
CA LEU A 90 -9.83 0.81 5.39
C LEU A 90 -8.37 1.12 5.05
N VAL A 91 -7.86 2.28 5.48
CA VAL A 91 -6.42 2.60 5.36
C VAL A 91 -5.59 1.56 6.11
N LYS A 92 -5.97 1.21 7.36
CA LYS A 92 -5.31 0.15 8.15
C LYS A 92 -5.25 -1.19 7.41
N ILE A 93 -6.32 -1.58 6.70
CA ILE A 93 -6.34 -2.81 5.89
C ILE A 93 -5.34 -2.74 4.73
N VAL A 94 -5.28 -1.61 4.04
CA VAL A 94 -4.33 -1.41 2.93
C VAL A 94 -2.89 -1.47 3.45
N THR A 95 -2.59 -0.78 4.54
CA THR A 95 -1.26 -0.78 5.16
C THR A 95 -0.85 -2.19 5.61
N GLU A 96 -1.73 -2.92 6.28
CA GLU A 96 -1.45 -4.31 6.69
C GLU A 96 -1.23 -5.23 5.48
N SER A 97 -1.91 -4.95 4.36
CA SER A 97 -1.68 -5.69 3.11
C SER A 97 -0.28 -5.44 2.55
N PHE A 98 0.22 -4.21 2.60
CA PHE A 98 1.60 -3.91 2.23
C PHE A 98 2.61 -4.54 3.19
N ASN A 99 2.39 -4.47 4.51
CA ASN A 99 3.26 -5.14 5.50
C ASN A 99 3.34 -6.65 5.27
N LYS A 100 2.21 -7.29 4.96
CA LYS A 100 2.19 -8.72 4.65
C LYS A 100 2.86 -9.03 3.31
N LEU A 101 2.73 -8.18 2.30
CA LEU A 101 3.50 -8.28 1.05
C LEU A 101 5.01 -8.15 1.31
N LEU A 102 5.44 -7.19 2.13
CA LEU A 102 6.86 -7.04 2.53
C LEU A 102 7.36 -8.29 3.22
N SER A 103 6.55 -8.92 4.09
CA SER A 103 6.95 -10.14 4.81
C SER A 103 7.01 -11.38 3.93
N ILE A 104 6.01 -11.61 3.07
CA ILE A 104 5.89 -12.85 2.27
C ILE A 104 6.66 -12.75 0.94
N CYS A 105 6.67 -11.58 0.30
CA CYS A 105 7.25 -11.36 -1.02
C CYS A 105 8.62 -10.64 -0.95
N LYS A 106 9.43 -10.90 0.09
CA LYS A 106 10.72 -10.22 0.33
C LYS A 106 11.65 -10.20 -0.88
N ARG A 107 11.75 -11.34 -1.59
CA ARG A 107 12.60 -11.48 -2.79
C ARG A 107 12.03 -10.76 -4.03
N GLN A 108 10.83 -10.19 -3.93
CA GLN A 108 10.10 -9.54 -5.01
C GLN A 108 9.81 -8.06 -4.72
N ILE A 109 10.47 -7.46 -3.71
CA ILE A 109 10.27 -6.05 -3.32
C ILE A 109 10.39 -5.10 -4.50
N ALA A 110 11.30 -5.36 -5.44
CA ALA A 110 11.46 -4.57 -6.66
C ALA A 110 10.17 -4.37 -7.48
N TYR A 111 9.19 -5.29 -7.39
CA TYR A 111 7.92 -5.18 -8.10
C TYR A 111 6.91 -4.23 -7.46
N PHE A 112 7.13 -3.79 -6.22
CA PHE A 112 6.16 -2.97 -5.49
C PHE A 112 6.78 -1.93 -4.54
N ALA A 113 8.10 -1.79 -4.52
CA ALA A 113 8.81 -0.88 -3.62
C ALA A 113 8.34 0.57 -3.76
N VAL A 114 8.16 1.04 -4.99
CA VAL A 114 7.69 2.40 -5.25
C VAL A 114 6.26 2.59 -4.76
N ASP A 115 5.36 1.64 -5.00
CA ASP A 115 3.97 1.72 -4.54
C ASP A 115 3.89 1.79 -2.99
N VAL A 116 4.66 0.97 -2.27
CA VAL A 116 4.67 1.00 -0.80
C VAL A 116 5.32 2.27 -0.26
N LEU A 117 6.40 2.76 -0.88
CA LEU A 117 7.06 4.01 -0.48
C LEU A 117 6.16 5.23 -0.68
N ASN A 118 5.38 5.27 -1.76
CA ASN A 118 4.41 6.35 -1.96
C ASN A 118 3.29 6.29 -0.91
N VAL A 119 2.81 5.09 -0.56
CA VAL A 119 1.84 4.92 0.54
C VAL A 119 2.44 5.38 1.86
N ILE A 120 3.67 4.98 2.19
CA ILE A 120 4.38 5.44 3.39
C ILE A 120 4.43 6.96 3.44
N TRP A 121 4.80 7.62 2.34
CA TRP A 121 4.84 9.09 2.28
C TRP A 121 3.49 9.72 2.63
N GLU A 122 2.40 9.24 2.01
CA GLU A 122 1.06 9.76 2.29
C GLU A 122 0.60 9.50 3.73
N LEU A 123 0.90 8.33 4.29
CA LEU A 123 0.59 8.00 5.68
C LEU A 123 1.33 8.95 6.64
N LEU A 124 2.64 9.16 6.43
CA LEU A 124 3.43 10.07 7.25
C LEU A 124 2.92 11.51 7.15
N CYS A 125 2.49 11.95 5.97
CA CYS A 125 2.01 13.32 5.74
C CYS A 125 0.59 13.59 6.25
N TYR A 126 -0.18 12.56 6.61
CA TYR A 126 -1.56 12.72 7.07
C TYR A 126 -1.64 13.27 8.50
N SER A 127 -2.23 14.46 8.68
CA SER A 127 -2.21 15.17 9.97
C SER A 127 -3.54 15.19 10.74
N LYS A 128 -4.59 14.52 10.25
CA LYS A 128 -5.92 14.56 10.89
C LYS A 128 -6.11 13.50 11.98
N ASP A 129 -5.26 12.46 11.99
CA ASP A 129 -5.33 11.33 12.91
C ASP A 129 -3.89 10.83 13.14
N ASP A 130 -3.38 10.98 14.37
CA ASP A 130 -2.01 10.61 14.76
C ASP A 130 -1.73 9.11 14.60
N SER A 131 -2.78 8.27 14.56
CA SER A 131 -2.63 6.84 14.30
C SER A 131 -2.20 6.53 12.86
N ILE A 132 -2.41 7.45 11.91
CA ILE A 132 -2.03 7.25 10.51
C ILE A 132 -0.51 7.46 10.29
N PRO A 133 0.12 8.57 10.73
CA PRO A 133 1.58 8.69 10.71
C PRO A 133 2.30 7.58 11.47
N MET A 134 1.71 7.11 12.58
CA MET A 134 2.24 5.97 13.33
C MET A 134 2.35 4.71 12.46
N LEU A 135 1.30 4.40 11.68
CA LEU A 135 1.32 3.30 10.70
C LEU A 135 2.37 3.53 9.61
N GLY A 136 2.56 4.78 9.17
CA GLY A 136 3.62 5.16 8.23
C GLY A 136 5.01 4.81 8.77
N CYS A 137 5.33 5.21 10.01
CA CYS A 137 6.60 4.90 10.67
C CYS A 137 6.82 3.39 10.82
N GLN A 138 5.79 2.64 11.23
CA GLN A 138 5.87 1.18 11.38
C GLN A 138 6.10 0.47 10.04
N THR A 139 5.39 0.89 8.99
CA THR A 139 5.51 0.32 7.64
C THR A 139 6.88 0.64 7.03
N LEU A 140 7.38 1.87 7.23
CA LEU A 140 8.72 2.25 6.79
C LEU A 140 9.81 1.46 7.52
N THR A 141 9.66 1.25 8.83
CA THR A 141 10.56 0.40 9.63
C THR A 141 10.62 -1.02 9.05
N GLN A 142 9.45 -1.61 8.76
CA GLN A 142 9.37 -2.93 8.13
C GLN A 142 10.01 -2.95 6.75
N PHE A 143 9.79 -1.91 5.92
CA PHE A 143 10.40 -1.77 4.60
C PHE A 143 11.93 -1.74 4.71
N ILE A 144 12.48 -0.93 5.63
CA ILE A 144 13.92 -0.79 5.85
C ILE A 144 14.56 -2.13 6.22
N TYR A 145 14.00 -2.86 7.19
CA TYR A 145 14.53 -4.17 7.60
C TYR A 145 14.37 -5.27 6.54
N CYS A 146 13.60 -5.04 5.47
CA CYS A 146 13.52 -5.97 4.36
C CYS A 146 14.55 -5.71 3.25
N GLN A 147 15.34 -4.64 3.35
CA GLN A 147 16.35 -4.32 2.34
C GLN A 147 17.55 -5.27 2.44
N VAL A 148 18.09 -5.62 1.28
CA VAL A 148 19.28 -6.48 1.15
C VAL A 148 20.48 -5.72 0.57
N ASP A 149 20.25 -4.49 0.12
CA ASP A 149 21.24 -3.59 -0.47
C ASP A 149 20.77 -2.13 -0.37
N ALA A 150 21.59 -1.21 -0.89
CA ALA A 150 21.38 0.23 -0.89
C ALA A 150 20.45 0.74 -2.03
N THR A 151 19.71 -0.13 -2.73
CA THR A 151 18.91 0.27 -3.92
C THR A 151 17.92 1.40 -3.62
N TYR A 152 17.34 1.42 -2.41
CA TYR A 152 16.31 2.38 -2.03
C TYR A 152 16.80 3.51 -1.12
N THR A 153 18.11 3.67 -0.93
CA THR A 153 18.73 4.70 -0.10
C THR A 153 18.11 6.09 -0.32
N HIS A 154 18.10 6.59 -1.56
CA HIS A 154 17.56 7.92 -1.85
C HIS A 154 16.05 8.05 -1.57
N ASN A 155 15.29 6.94 -1.68
CA ASN A 155 13.86 6.97 -1.35
C ASN A 155 13.62 6.99 0.16
N ILE A 156 14.44 6.26 0.93
CA ILE A 156 14.38 6.25 2.40
C ILE A 156 14.84 7.61 2.94
N GLU A 157 15.92 8.16 2.38
CA GLU A 157 16.49 9.45 2.77
C GLU A 157 15.47 10.60 2.67
N LYS A 158 14.65 10.63 1.61
CA LYS A 158 13.57 11.63 1.45
C LYS A 158 12.56 11.66 2.60
N LEU A 159 12.46 10.59 3.37
CA LEU A 159 11.50 10.44 4.47
C LEU A 159 12.09 10.91 5.81
N VAL A 160 13.42 11.05 5.92
CA VAL A 160 14.14 11.36 7.16
C VAL A 160 13.56 12.60 7.85
N ARG A 161 13.52 13.74 7.16
CA ARG A 161 12.99 15.01 7.70
C ARG A 161 11.61 14.86 8.32
N LYS A 162 10.74 14.10 7.64
CA LYS A 162 9.37 13.91 8.07
C LYS A 162 9.29 13.03 9.32
N VAL A 163 10.07 11.96 9.38
CA VAL A 163 10.15 11.09 10.57
C VAL A 163 10.77 11.85 11.75
N CYS A 164 11.84 12.64 11.53
CA CYS A 164 12.43 13.50 12.56
C CYS A 164 11.41 14.47 13.16
N LYS A 165 10.59 15.11 12.31
CA LYS A 165 9.51 16.00 12.77
C LYS A 165 8.51 15.27 13.67
N LEU A 166 8.08 14.07 13.30
CA LEU A 166 7.14 13.27 14.10
C LEU A 166 7.76 12.80 15.43
N ALA A 167 9.05 12.47 15.44
CA ALA A 167 9.78 12.11 16.67
C ALA A 167 9.88 13.27 17.67
N ARG A 168 9.84 14.52 17.18
CA ARG A 168 9.86 15.75 17.97
C ARG A 168 8.47 16.30 18.30
N GLU A 169 7.38 15.59 18.01
CA GLU A 169 6.04 16.11 18.33
C GLU A 169 5.83 16.26 19.84
N HIS A 170 5.27 17.40 20.24
CA HIS A 170 5.05 17.72 21.64
C HIS A 170 3.60 17.39 22.06
N GLY A 171 3.47 16.85 23.27
CA GLY A 171 2.19 16.57 23.92
C GLY A 171 2.21 15.24 24.68
N GLU A 172 1.46 15.20 25.78
CA GLU A 172 1.46 14.09 26.73
C GLU A 172 0.33 13.07 26.51
N THR A 173 -0.48 13.25 25.45
CA THR A 173 -1.51 12.25 25.13
C THR A 173 -0.85 10.92 24.77
N HIS A 174 -1.50 9.81 25.16
CA HIS A 174 -1.00 8.46 24.88
C HIS A 174 -0.73 8.25 23.38
N GLU A 175 -1.58 8.78 22.50
CA GLU A 175 -1.42 8.71 21.04
C GLU A 175 -0.13 9.41 20.57
N LYS A 176 0.14 10.61 21.08
CA LYS A 176 1.38 11.35 20.78
C LYS A 176 2.62 10.65 21.31
N CYS A 177 2.53 10.02 22.49
CA CYS A 177 3.61 9.17 23.01
C CYS A 177 3.87 7.97 22.09
N CYS A 178 2.83 7.29 21.61
CA CYS A 178 2.96 6.16 20.68
C CYS A 178 3.54 6.57 19.33
N LEU A 179 3.10 7.72 18.80
CA LEU A 179 3.62 8.26 17.54
C LEU A 179 5.10 8.62 17.66
N ARG A 180 5.52 9.30 18.74
CA ARG A 180 6.93 9.56 19.02
C ARG A 180 7.75 8.28 19.11
N ALA A 181 7.29 7.30 19.90
CA ALA A 181 7.98 6.03 20.06
C ALA A 181 8.15 5.29 18.72
N SER A 182 7.08 5.25 17.90
CA SER A 182 7.12 4.63 16.56
C SER A 182 8.06 5.37 15.61
N SER A 183 8.10 6.70 15.70
CA SER A 183 9.00 7.53 14.90
C SER A 183 10.46 7.34 15.30
N LEU A 184 10.76 7.27 16.60
CA LEU A 184 12.10 6.97 17.12
C LEU A 184 12.56 5.56 16.73
N GLN A 185 11.66 4.57 16.77
CA GLN A 185 11.95 3.23 16.26
C GLN A 185 12.29 3.27 14.77
N CYS A 186 11.56 4.05 13.98
CA CYS A 186 11.84 4.23 12.56
C CYS A 186 13.17 4.92 12.31
N LEU A 187 13.54 5.95 13.09
CA LEU A 187 14.86 6.59 13.02
C LEU A 187 15.97 5.59 13.39
N SER A 188 15.77 4.76 14.41
CA SER A 188 16.72 3.69 14.75
C SER A 188 16.91 2.72 13.59
N ALA A 189 15.84 2.35 12.87
CA ALA A 189 15.95 1.51 11.67
C ALA A 189 16.70 2.23 10.53
N MET A 190 16.50 3.54 10.35
CA MET A 190 17.27 4.35 9.40
C MET A 190 18.76 4.37 9.74
N VAL A 191 19.13 4.51 11.01
CA VAL A 191 20.53 4.42 11.47
C VAL A 191 21.11 3.03 11.20
N TRP A 192 20.35 1.97 11.51
CA TRP A 192 20.76 0.61 11.20
C TRP A 192 21.02 0.44 9.69
N PHE A 193 20.14 0.95 8.83
CA PHE A 193 20.30 0.89 7.38
C PHE A 193 21.56 1.62 6.90
N MET A 194 21.82 2.83 7.44
CA MET A 194 23.02 3.59 7.12
C MET A 194 24.30 2.83 7.49
N ALA A 195 24.31 2.17 8.65
CA ALA A 195 25.43 1.36 9.11
C ALA A 195 25.62 0.10 8.25
N GLU A 196 24.54 -0.65 8.02
CA GLU A 196 24.55 -1.92 7.26
C GLU A 196 25.06 -1.72 5.83
N PHE A 197 24.61 -0.65 5.17
CA PHE A 197 24.94 -0.39 3.76
C PHE A 197 26.00 0.69 3.56
N SER A 198 26.68 1.11 4.65
CA SER A 198 27.77 2.10 4.64
C SER A 198 27.43 3.39 3.88
N HIS A 199 26.21 3.89 4.07
CA HIS A 199 25.71 5.10 3.41
C HIS A 199 25.16 6.08 4.45
N ILE A 200 25.69 7.31 4.48
CA ILE A 200 25.20 8.36 5.37
C ILE A 200 24.15 9.18 4.64
N PHE A 201 22.96 9.32 5.21
CA PHE A 201 21.94 10.24 4.72
C PHE A 201 22.36 11.68 5.02
N VAL A 202 22.35 12.52 3.99
CA VAL A 202 22.74 13.94 4.07
C VAL A 202 21.79 14.71 5.00
N ASP A 203 20.50 14.36 4.96
CA ASP A 203 19.47 15.04 5.76
C ASP A 203 19.38 14.51 7.22
N PHE A 204 20.24 13.57 7.64
CA PHE A 204 20.16 12.98 8.98
C PHE A 204 20.72 13.88 10.09
N ASP A 205 21.56 14.85 9.74
CA ASP A 205 22.05 15.85 10.71
C ASP A 205 20.90 16.62 11.37
N GLU A 206 19.72 16.68 10.72
CA GLU A 206 18.50 17.26 11.30
C GLU A 206 17.98 16.53 12.54
N VAL A 207 18.45 15.32 12.87
CA VAL A 207 18.13 14.66 14.14
C VAL A 207 18.78 15.39 15.32
N SER A 208 19.91 16.06 15.09
CA SER A 208 20.72 16.71 16.12
C SER A 208 20.31 18.17 16.40
N TYR A 209 19.45 18.77 15.56
CA TYR A 209 19.04 20.19 15.65
C TYR A 209 17.59 20.38 16.05
#